data_AF-A0AAP0IAY7-F1
#
_entry.id   AF-A0AAP0IAY7-F1
#
_cell.length_a   1.000
_cell.length_b   1.000
_cell.length_c   1.000
_cell.angle_alpha   90.00
_cell.angle_beta   90.00
_cell.angle_gamma   90.00
#
_symmetry.space_group_name_H-M   'P 1'
#
loop_
_entity.id
_entity.type
_entity.pdbx_description
1 polymer ?
#
loop_
_entity_poly.entity_id
_entity_poly.type
_entity_poly.pdbx_seq_one_letter_code
_entity_poly.pdbx_strand_id
1 'polypeptide(L)'
;MCLIYITFTRKYLHGFFLTNVECFNGVLKGARFYPVTALVQLTFYCVMAYFNKRRDEIGATLGRGERYTKYALDKLSHWGKAAGGHNVTLVNHENGTFEVTAARGYHLRKRSNKQVVKLEAPRCTCMKWQCFGIPCSHVQAVCASVAIDHCQYIESYYRLSVYSQCYATNFQPIPHEDYWPNARVPHTLLPDPSRKRVKRGRPQTRRLRTEMDWRGNQKQPRHMQQEKEWRENPTTLRCSKCKQDGHNMRTCSRRQQEQPPNGP
;
A
#
# COMPACT_ATOMS: atom_id res chain seq x y z
N MET A 1 -7.15 13.39 -18.80
CA MET A 1 -7.00 13.08 -17.35
C MET A 1 -8.32 12.52 -16.86
N CYS A 2 -8.60 11.25 -17.13
CA CYS A 2 -9.79 10.58 -16.57
C CYS A 2 -9.51 10.33 -15.10
N LEU A 3 -9.99 11.25 -14.26
CA LEU A 3 -10.23 10.98 -12.86
C LEU A 3 -11.21 9.80 -12.83
N ILE A 4 -10.70 8.62 -12.52
CA ILE A 4 -11.51 7.48 -12.09
C ILE A 4 -12.15 7.94 -10.77
N TYR A 5 -13.30 8.60 -10.89
CA TYR A 5 -14.20 8.87 -9.77
C TYR A 5 -14.80 7.52 -9.37
N ILE A 6 -14.04 6.78 -8.56
CA ILE A 6 -14.54 5.74 -7.67
C ILE A 6 -15.40 6.49 -6.64
N THR A 7 -16.65 6.81 -7.00
CA THR A 7 -17.67 7.25 -6.05
C THR A 7 -18.07 6.04 -5.22
N PHE A 8 -17.23 5.69 -4.23
CA PHE A 8 -17.58 4.70 -3.23
C PHE A 8 -18.07 5.43 -1.98
N THR A 9 -19.32 5.15 -1.65
CA THR A 9 -20.08 5.78 -0.57
C THR A 9 -19.31 5.81 0.75
N ARG A 10 -19.32 7.01 1.34
CA ARG A 10 -18.38 7.57 2.33
C ARG A 10 -18.43 6.98 3.75
N LYS A 11 -18.88 5.75 3.98
CA LYS A 11 -19.14 5.27 5.37
C LYS A 11 -18.37 4.05 5.90
N TYR A 12 -17.71 3.20 5.11
CA TYR A 12 -17.22 1.92 5.70
C TYR A 12 -15.84 1.38 5.30
N LEU A 13 -14.99 2.05 4.53
CA LEU A 13 -13.76 1.42 4.00
C LEU A 13 -12.47 2.26 4.09
N HIS A 14 -12.31 3.10 5.12
CA HIS A 14 -11.09 3.92 5.23
C HIS A 14 -9.77 3.11 5.29
N GLY A 15 -9.80 1.85 5.75
CA GLY A 15 -8.62 0.98 5.84
C GLY A 15 -8.30 0.16 4.58
N PHE A 16 -9.31 -0.29 3.83
CA PHE A 16 -9.10 -1.20 2.67
C PHE A 16 -8.75 -0.43 1.38
N PHE A 17 -9.20 0.83 1.25
CA PHE A 17 -8.90 1.65 0.08
C PHE A 17 -7.44 2.10 0.00
N LEU A 18 -6.80 2.36 1.15
CA LEU A 18 -5.40 2.80 1.19
C LEU A 18 -4.43 1.69 0.78
N THR A 19 -4.72 0.43 1.13
CA THR A 19 -3.89 -0.71 0.74
C THR A 19 -3.88 -0.98 -0.76
N ASN A 20 -4.99 -0.67 -1.46
CA ASN A 20 -5.02 -0.81 -2.92
C ASN A 20 -4.19 0.28 -3.61
N VAL A 21 -4.23 1.53 -3.17
CA VAL A 21 -3.38 2.59 -3.75
C VAL A 21 -1.89 2.31 -3.48
N GLU A 22 -1.54 1.82 -2.29
CA GLU A 22 -0.17 1.42 -1.97
C GLU A 22 0.33 0.20 -2.76
N CYS A 23 -0.54 -0.78 -3.05
CA CYS A 23 -0.14 -1.93 -3.86
C CYS A 23 0.13 -1.53 -5.32
N PHE A 24 -0.64 -0.58 -5.87
CA PHE A 24 -0.39 -0.02 -7.21
C PHE A 24 0.88 0.85 -7.27
N ASN A 25 1.29 1.47 -6.17
CA ASN A 25 2.57 2.20 -6.12
C ASN A 25 3.76 1.29 -6.41
N GLY A 26 3.70 0.00 -6.02
CA GLY A 26 4.72 -1.00 -6.35
C GLY A 26 4.77 -1.32 -7.84
N VAL A 27 3.60 -1.58 -8.44
CA VAL A 27 3.43 -1.86 -9.88
C VAL A 27 3.96 -0.70 -10.73
N LEU A 28 3.69 0.53 -10.30
CA LEU A 28 4.06 1.73 -11.03
C LEU A 28 5.53 2.14 -10.91
N LYS A 29 6.34 1.54 -10.02
CA LYS A 29 7.77 1.89 -9.86
C LYS A 29 8.59 1.66 -11.14
N GLY A 30 8.34 0.55 -11.82
CA GLY A 30 9.00 0.23 -13.09
C GLY A 30 8.47 1.07 -14.25
N ALA A 31 7.22 1.53 -14.14
CA ALA A 31 6.51 2.16 -15.23
C ALA A 31 6.81 3.65 -15.43
N ARG A 32 7.43 4.31 -14.44
CA ARG A 32 7.60 5.79 -14.39
C ARG A 32 8.40 6.40 -15.53
N PHE A 33 9.05 5.57 -16.36
CA PHE A 33 9.89 6.00 -17.48
C PHE A 33 9.19 5.84 -18.83
N TYR A 34 8.00 5.24 -18.88
CA TYR A 34 7.26 5.09 -20.12
C TYR A 34 6.57 6.40 -20.53
N PRO A 35 6.32 6.61 -21.83
CA PRO A 35 5.42 7.64 -22.30
C PRO A 35 4.07 7.60 -21.58
N VAL A 36 3.39 8.74 -21.44
CA VAL A 36 2.12 8.85 -20.72
C VAL A 36 1.07 7.86 -21.26
N THR A 37 1.02 7.66 -22.58
CA THR A 37 0.13 6.71 -23.24
C THR A 37 0.40 5.26 -22.79
N ALA A 38 1.65 4.83 -22.85
CA ALA A 38 2.08 3.52 -22.39
C ALA A 38 1.88 3.32 -20.87
N LEU A 39 2.06 4.38 -20.07
CA LEU A 39 1.76 4.38 -18.63
C LEU A 39 0.27 4.12 -18.38
N VAL A 40 -0.61 4.84 -19.08
CA VAL A 40 -2.07 4.68 -18.95
C VAL A 40 -2.49 3.28 -19.40
N GLN A 41 -2.02 2.82 -20.55
CA GLN A 41 -2.31 1.46 -21.04
C GLN A 41 -1.84 0.39 -20.06
N LEU A 42 -0.60 0.49 -19.56
CA LEU A 42 -0.08 -0.45 -18.57
C LEU A 42 -0.92 -0.45 -17.29
N THR A 43 -1.29 0.72 -16.76
CA THR A 43 -2.14 0.78 -15.57
C THR A 43 -3.49 0.10 -15.81
N PHE A 44 -4.11 0.35 -16.95
CA PHE A 44 -5.38 -0.26 -17.33
C PHE A 44 -5.28 -1.79 -17.33
N TYR A 45 -4.31 -2.35 -18.07
CA TYR A 45 -4.15 -3.80 -18.19
C TYR A 45 -3.71 -4.46 -16.87
N CYS A 46 -2.87 -3.81 -16.06
CA CYS A 46 -2.51 -4.32 -14.74
C CYS A 46 -3.71 -4.37 -13.79
N VAL A 47 -4.54 -3.31 -13.77
CA VAL A 47 -5.75 -3.28 -12.93
C VAL A 47 -6.75 -4.33 -13.43
N MET A 48 -6.99 -4.43 -14.74
CA MET A 48 -7.87 -5.44 -15.32
C MET A 48 -7.41 -6.86 -14.98
N ALA A 49 -6.13 -7.18 -15.18
CA ALA A 49 -5.58 -8.50 -14.84
C ALA A 49 -5.70 -8.79 -13.34
N TYR A 50 -5.48 -7.79 -12.49
CA TYR A 50 -5.68 -7.92 -11.05
C TYR A 50 -7.14 -8.24 -10.70
N PHE A 51 -8.10 -7.51 -11.28
CA PHE A 51 -9.53 -7.75 -11.05
C PHE A 51 -9.96 -9.13 -11.54
N ASN A 52 -9.50 -9.57 -12.72
CA ASN A 52 -9.80 -10.90 -13.24
C ASN A 52 -9.28 -11.98 -12.30
N LYS A 53 -8.01 -11.91 -11.92
CA LYS A 53 -7.41 -12.85 -10.96
C LYS A 53 -8.19 -12.89 -9.64
N ARG A 54 -8.61 -11.73 -9.11
CA ARG A 54 -9.42 -11.68 -7.88
C ARG A 54 -10.79 -12.31 -8.06
N ARG A 55 -11.46 -12.09 -9.20
CA ARG A 55 -12.74 -12.75 -9.49
C ARG A 55 -12.60 -14.25 -9.55
N ASP A 56 -11.55 -14.76 -10.18
CA ASP A 56 -11.28 -16.21 -10.26
C ASP A 56 -11.01 -16.80 -8.86
N GLU A 57 -10.15 -16.15 -8.06
CA GLU A 57 -9.87 -16.55 -6.67
C GLU A 57 -11.13 -16.56 -5.80
N ILE A 58 -11.97 -15.53 -5.90
CA ILE A 58 -13.23 -15.41 -5.16
C ILE A 58 -14.23 -16.46 -5.64
N GLY A 59 -14.38 -16.64 -6.94
CA GLY A 59 -15.27 -17.63 -7.55
C GLY A 59 -14.91 -19.06 -7.14
N ALA A 60 -13.62 -19.42 -7.19
CA ALA A 60 -13.13 -20.71 -6.72
C ALA A 60 -13.40 -20.93 -5.22
N THR A 61 -13.30 -19.87 -4.42
CA THR A 61 -13.53 -19.92 -2.97
C THR A 61 -15.02 -20.05 -2.63
N LEU A 62 -15.89 -19.32 -3.34
CA LEU A 62 -17.34 -19.50 -3.26
C LEU A 62 -17.77 -20.89 -3.71
N GLY A 63 -17.14 -21.44 -4.77
CA GLY A 63 -17.39 -22.80 -5.25
C GLY A 63 -17.05 -23.90 -4.23
N ARG A 64 -16.15 -23.63 -3.28
CA ARG A 64 -15.87 -24.52 -2.13
C ARG A 64 -16.87 -24.37 -0.98
N GLY A 65 -17.86 -23.47 -1.09
CA GLY A 65 -18.84 -23.20 -0.03
C GLY A 65 -18.33 -22.31 1.10
N GLU A 66 -17.17 -21.68 0.95
CA GLU A 66 -16.65 -20.75 1.95
C GLU A 66 -17.51 -19.47 2.01
N ARG A 67 -17.76 -18.96 3.22
CA ARG A 67 -18.61 -17.77 3.46
C ARG A 67 -17.81 -16.48 3.64
N TYR A 68 -16.59 -16.58 4.16
CA TYR A 68 -15.74 -15.46 4.56
C TYR A 68 -14.41 -15.50 3.82
N THR A 69 -13.77 -14.33 3.67
CA THR A 69 -12.44 -14.24 3.08
C THR A 69 -11.41 -15.06 3.87
N LYS A 70 -10.44 -15.63 3.14
CA LYS A 70 -9.30 -16.35 3.74
C LYS A 70 -8.61 -15.53 4.85
N TYR A 71 -8.42 -14.22 4.65
CA TYR A 71 -7.84 -13.33 5.66
C TYR A 71 -8.60 -13.38 6.99
N ALA A 72 -9.93 -13.29 6.94
CA ALA A 72 -10.76 -13.32 8.13
C ALA A 72 -10.68 -14.69 8.83
N LEU A 73 -10.75 -15.78 8.06
CA LEU A 73 -10.64 -17.14 8.58
C LEU A 73 -9.26 -17.43 9.21
N ASP A 74 -8.17 -17.02 8.55
CA ASP A 74 -6.81 -17.18 9.06
C ASP A 74 -6.62 -16.41 10.38
N LYS A 75 -7.16 -15.19 10.47
CA LYS A 75 -7.15 -14.39 11.70
C LYS A 75 -7.97 -15.02 12.81
N LEU A 76 -9.17 -15.49 12.47
CA LEU A 76 -10.09 -16.14 13.40
C LEU A 76 -9.44 -17.39 13.99
N SER A 77 -8.89 -18.26 13.13
CA SER A 77 -8.14 -19.46 13.52
C SER A 77 -6.92 -19.13 14.39
N HIS A 78 -6.11 -18.15 13.98
CA HIS A 78 -4.92 -17.75 14.73
C HIS A 78 -5.25 -17.27 16.15
N TRP A 79 -6.29 -16.45 16.31
CA TRP A 79 -6.72 -15.99 17.64
C TRP A 79 -7.49 -17.06 18.41
N GLY A 80 -8.19 -17.97 17.73
CA GLY A 80 -8.92 -19.08 18.33
C GLY A 80 -8.04 -20.06 19.09
N LYS A 81 -6.77 -20.22 18.69
CA LYS A 81 -5.78 -21.03 19.43
C LYS A 81 -5.62 -20.61 20.88
N ALA A 82 -5.76 -19.32 21.18
CA ALA A 82 -5.67 -18.80 22.54
C ALA A 82 -7.03 -18.81 23.27
N ALA A 83 -8.15 -19.05 22.57
CA ALA A 83 -9.48 -18.92 23.13
C ALA A 83 -9.76 -19.93 24.25
N GLY A 84 -9.34 -21.19 24.07
CA GLY A 84 -9.54 -22.27 25.05
C GLY A 84 -8.79 -22.09 26.38
N GLY A 85 -7.81 -21.19 26.43
CA GLY A 85 -7.10 -20.86 27.67
C GLY A 85 -7.80 -19.79 28.50
N HIS A 86 -8.87 -19.17 28.01
CA HIS A 86 -9.53 -18.09 28.75
C HIS A 86 -10.58 -18.64 29.72
N ASN A 87 -10.61 -18.09 30.93
CA ASN A 87 -11.73 -18.29 31.84
C ASN A 87 -12.77 -17.19 31.61
N VAL A 88 -14.03 -17.58 31.46
CA VAL A 88 -15.16 -16.67 31.20
C VAL A 88 -16.09 -16.68 32.39
N THR A 89 -16.43 -15.49 32.88
CA THR A 89 -17.44 -15.27 33.91
C THR A 89 -18.51 -14.32 33.38
N LEU A 90 -19.77 -14.72 33.50
CA LEU A 90 -20.89 -13.84 33.22
C LEU A 90 -21.07 -12.89 34.41
N VAL A 91 -20.93 -11.58 34.17
CA VAL A 91 -20.97 -10.55 35.22
C VAL A 91 -22.34 -9.89 35.31
N ASN A 92 -23.00 -9.70 34.17
CA ASN A 92 -24.33 -9.09 34.12
C ASN A 92 -25.18 -9.79 33.04
N HIS A 93 -26.26 -10.44 33.48
CA HIS A 93 -27.21 -11.15 32.63
C HIS A 93 -28.07 -10.20 31.78
N GLU A 94 -28.53 -9.08 32.35
CA GLU A 94 -29.44 -8.12 31.69
C GLU A 94 -28.80 -7.44 30.47
N ASN A 95 -27.48 -7.21 30.54
CA ASN A 95 -26.72 -6.48 29.51
C ASN A 95 -25.69 -7.37 28.78
N GLY A 96 -25.79 -8.70 28.91
CA GLY A 96 -24.90 -9.67 28.26
C GLY A 96 -23.40 -9.36 28.42
N THR A 97 -22.96 -9.02 29.63
CA THR A 97 -21.58 -8.58 29.90
C THR A 97 -20.76 -9.70 30.53
N PHE A 98 -19.64 -10.03 29.88
CA PHE A 98 -18.74 -11.11 30.29
C PHE A 98 -17.38 -10.54 30.68
N GLU A 99 -16.82 -11.04 31.78
CA GLU A 99 -15.42 -10.86 32.12
C GLU A 99 -14.65 -12.10 31.64
N VAL A 100 -13.53 -11.85 30.99
CA VAL A 100 -12.65 -12.87 30.41
C VAL A 100 -11.27 -12.70 31.01
N THR A 101 -10.84 -13.68 31.79
CA THR A 101 -9.51 -13.71 32.38
C THR A 101 -8.62 -14.60 31.54
N ALA A 102 -7.61 -14.01 30.90
CA ALA A 102 -6.66 -14.77 30.10
C ALA A 102 -5.78 -15.67 30.98
N ALA A 103 -5.69 -16.97 30.65
CA ALA A 103 -4.67 -17.81 31.26
C ALA A 103 -3.29 -17.23 30.95
N ARG A 104 -2.51 -17.03 32.03
CA ARG A 104 -1.12 -16.56 32.10
C ARG A 104 -0.45 -16.40 30.73
N GLY A 105 -0.37 -15.17 30.26
CA GLY A 105 0.55 -14.83 29.17
C GLY A 105 1.99 -14.97 29.65
N TYR A 106 2.86 -15.47 28.77
CA TYR A 106 4.31 -15.66 28.88
C TYR A 106 5.14 -14.45 29.42
N HIS A 107 4.50 -13.30 29.66
CA HIS A 107 5.11 -12.18 30.35
C HIS A 107 4.84 -12.28 31.85
N LEU A 108 5.81 -12.86 32.57
CA LEU A 108 5.94 -12.99 34.04
C LEU A 108 5.72 -11.71 34.88
N ARG A 109 5.36 -10.57 34.26
CA ARG A 109 5.21 -9.25 34.91
C ARG A 109 3.88 -8.54 34.67
N LYS A 110 2.97 -9.05 33.83
CA LYS A 110 1.60 -8.50 33.73
C LYS A 110 0.63 -9.45 34.42
N ARG A 111 -0.03 -8.94 35.48
CA ARG A 111 -1.25 -9.54 36.06
C ARG A 111 -2.17 -10.02 34.95
N SER A 112 -2.90 -11.11 35.19
CA SER A 112 -3.90 -11.63 34.25
C SER A 112 -4.70 -10.48 33.65
N ASN A 113 -4.61 -10.31 32.33
CA ASN A 113 -5.26 -9.19 31.66
C ASN A 113 -6.75 -9.53 31.56
N LYS A 114 -7.52 -9.15 32.59
CA LYS A 114 -8.98 -9.19 32.56
C LYS A 114 -9.49 -8.33 31.40
N GLN A 115 -10.39 -8.88 30.61
CA GLN A 115 -11.03 -8.19 29.49
C GLN A 115 -12.54 -8.28 29.64
N VAL A 116 -13.25 -7.22 29.29
CA VAL A 116 -14.71 -7.21 29.26
C VAL A 116 -15.16 -7.36 27.82
N VAL A 117 -16.08 -8.30 27.59
CA VAL A 117 -16.73 -8.55 26.32
C VAL A 117 -18.22 -8.27 26.47
N LYS A 118 -18.79 -7.52 25.53
CA LYS A 118 -20.25 -7.42 25.37
C LYS A 118 -20.62 -7.86 23.98
N LEU A 119 -21.56 -8.79 23.87
CA LEU A 119 -22.01 -9.35 22.59
C LEU A 119 -23.10 -8.48 21.96
N GLU A 120 -24.05 -7.98 22.75
CA GLU A 120 -25.17 -7.13 22.28
C GLU A 120 -24.69 -5.78 21.78
N ALA A 121 -23.72 -5.18 22.49
CA ALA A 121 -22.99 -4.02 22.05
C ALA A 121 -21.58 -4.50 21.63
N PRO A 122 -21.37 -4.92 20.37
CA PRO A 122 -20.22 -5.73 19.95
C PRO A 122 -18.88 -5.04 20.25
N ARG A 123 -18.32 -5.35 21.42
CA ARG A 123 -17.08 -4.74 21.92
C ARG A 123 -16.30 -5.67 22.82
N CYS A 124 -14.98 -5.53 22.73
CA CYS A 124 -14.04 -6.15 23.65
C CYS A 124 -13.04 -5.09 24.13
N THR A 125 -12.74 -5.03 25.42
CA THR A 125 -11.75 -4.06 25.95
C THR A 125 -10.34 -4.25 25.40
N CYS A 126 -10.04 -5.39 24.75
CA CYS A 126 -8.74 -5.61 24.12
C CYS A 126 -8.57 -4.84 22.80
N MET A 127 -9.63 -4.19 22.30
CA MET A 127 -9.71 -3.41 21.06
C MET A 127 -9.46 -4.16 19.75
N LYS A 128 -9.00 -5.42 19.79
CA LYS A 128 -8.75 -6.22 18.57
C LYS A 128 -10.01 -6.42 17.74
N TRP A 129 -11.15 -6.66 18.38
CA TRP A 129 -12.39 -6.87 17.64
C TRP A 129 -12.80 -5.61 16.87
N GLN A 130 -12.70 -4.44 17.51
CA GLN A 130 -13.03 -3.15 16.93
C GLN A 130 -12.03 -2.72 15.85
N CYS A 131 -10.73 -2.95 16.07
CA CYS A 131 -9.70 -2.57 15.09
C CYS A 131 -9.74 -3.42 13.83
N PHE A 132 -10.08 -4.71 13.95
CA PHE A 132 -9.99 -5.64 12.82
C PHE A 132 -11.37 -6.04 12.27
N GLY A 133 -12.48 -5.78 12.97
CA GLY A 133 -13.80 -6.29 12.58
C GLY A 133 -13.93 -7.82 12.63
N ILE A 134 -13.02 -8.49 13.35
CA ILE A 134 -12.94 -9.95 13.46
C ILE A 134 -12.91 -10.32 14.96
N PRO A 135 -13.70 -11.30 15.41
CA PRO A 135 -13.73 -11.73 16.81
C PRO A 135 -12.36 -12.13 17.33
N CYS A 136 -11.91 -11.46 18.39
CA CYS A 136 -10.67 -11.79 19.08
C CYS A 136 -10.83 -13.05 19.94
N SER A 137 -9.71 -13.55 20.49
CA SER A 137 -9.71 -14.76 21.34
C SER A 137 -10.67 -14.69 22.52
N HIS A 138 -10.89 -13.51 23.12
CA HIS A 138 -11.82 -13.34 24.24
C HIS A 138 -13.28 -13.46 23.78
N VAL A 139 -13.62 -12.85 22.64
CA VAL A 139 -14.97 -12.94 22.05
C VAL A 139 -15.26 -14.38 21.66
N GLN A 140 -14.29 -15.08 21.07
CA GLN A 140 -14.43 -16.51 20.74
C GLN A 140 -14.64 -17.38 21.98
N ALA A 141 -13.92 -17.12 23.08
CA ALA A 141 -14.12 -17.84 24.34
C ALA A 141 -15.51 -17.59 24.94
N VAL A 142 -15.98 -16.34 24.92
CA VAL A 142 -17.34 -16.00 25.36
C VAL A 142 -18.38 -16.70 24.50
N CYS A 143 -18.27 -16.60 23.17
CA CYS A 143 -19.16 -17.29 22.24
C CYS A 143 -19.22 -18.80 22.49
N ALA A 144 -18.08 -19.44 22.74
CA ALA A 144 -18.02 -20.85 23.11
C ALA A 144 -18.74 -21.14 24.44
N SER A 145 -18.60 -20.27 25.45
CA SER A 145 -19.26 -20.44 26.76
C SER A 145 -20.78 -20.35 26.72
N VAL A 146 -21.34 -19.65 25.71
CA VAL A 146 -22.80 -19.51 25.51
C VAL A 146 -23.31 -20.22 24.27
N ALA A 147 -22.51 -21.12 23.65
CA ALA A 147 -22.86 -21.90 22.47
C ALA A 147 -23.34 -21.07 21.25
N ILE A 148 -22.72 -19.90 21.05
CA ILE A 148 -22.99 -19.00 19.91
C ILE A 148 -21.87 -19.16 18.86
N ASP A 149 -22.24 -19.22 17.57
CA ASP A 149 -21.24 -19.19 16.50
C ASP A 149 -20.55 -17.82 16.46
N HIS A 150 -19.25 -17.78 16.78
CA HIS A 150 -18.49 -16.53 16.74
C HIS A 150 -18.37 -15.95 15.33
N CYS A 151 -18.52 -16.75 14.27
CA CYS A 151 -18.38 -16.25 12.89
C CYS A 151 -19.43 -15.20 12.52
N GLN A 152 -20.59 -15.17 13.20
CA GLN A 152 -21.62 -14.15 12.96
C GLN A 152 -21.17 -12.72 13.31
N TYR A 153 -20.16 -12.59 14.18
CA TYR A 153 -19.59 -11.32 14.63
C TYR A 153 -18.42 -10.84 13.74
N ILE A 154 -18.16 -11.53 12.63
CA ILE A 154 -17.26 -11.06 11.58
C ILE A 154 -17.97 -9.97 10.78
N GLU A 155 -17.31 -8.83 10.60
CA GLU A 155 -17.85 -7.72 9.83
C GLU A 155 -18.23 -8.10 8.40
N SER A 156 -19.30 -7.48 7.90
CA SER A 156 -19.93 -7.87 6.63
C SER A 156 -19.01 -7.72 5.41
N TYR A 157 -18.07 -6.78 5.45
CA TYR A 157 -17.11 -6.54 4.36
C TYR A 157 -16.10 -7.68 4.18
N TYR A 158 -15.99 -8.62 5.13
CA TYR A 158 -15.23 -9.87 4.97
C TYR A 158 -16.05 -11.02 4.42
N ARG A 159 -17.38 -10.87 4.23
CA ARG A 159 -18.19 -11.89 3.55
C ARG A 159 -17.82 -11.93 2.08
N LEU A 160 -17.66 -13.14 1.54
CA LEU A 160 -17.29 -13.30 0.13
C LEU A 160 -18.34 -12.73 -0.82
N SER A 161 -19.62 -12.74 -0.42
CA SER A 161 -20.72 -12.14 -1.18
C SER A 161 -20.63 -10.61 -1.31
N VAL A 162 -20.09 -9.93 -0.29
CA VAL A 162 -19.84 -8.48 -0.32
C VAL A 162 -18.50 -8.20 -0.99
N TYR A 163 -17.49 -9.00 -0.67
CA TYR A 163 -16.15 -8.88 -1.22
C TYR A 163 -16.13 -9.06 -2.76
N SER A 164 -16.96 -9.95 -3.30
CA SER A 164 -17.10 -10.15 -4.75
C SER A 164 -17.64 -8.91 -5.46
N GLN A 165 -18.57 -8.17 -4.83
CA GLN A 165 -19.17 -6.96 -5.41
C GLN A 165 -18.13 -5.85 -5.63
N CYS A 166 -17.10 -5.78 -4.79
CA CYS A 166 -15.98 -4.85 -4.98
C CYS A 166 -15.22 -5.06 -6.31
N TYR A 167 -15.34 -6.26 -6.90
CA TYR A 167 -14.70 -6.65 -8.16
C TYR A 167 -15.70 -6.95 -9.28
N ALA A 168 -16.99 -6.62 -9.10
CA ALA A 168 -18.02 -6.93 -10.09
C ALA A 168 -17.92 -6.10 -11.38
N THR A 169 -17.27 -4.93 -11.33
CA THR A 169 -17.14 -4.06 -12.50
C THR A 169 -16.31 -4.70 -13.61
N ASN A 170 -16.85 -4.72 -14.83
CA ASN A 170 -16.16 -5.18 -16.02
C ASN A 170 -15.35 -4.06 -16.67
N PHE A 171 -14.15 -4.40 -17.12
CA PHE A 171 -13.34 -3.55 -17.99
C PHE A 171 -13.79 -3.74 -19.44
N GLN A 172 -13.92 -2.64 -20.16
CA GLN A 172 -14.15 -2.65 -21.61
C GLN A 172 -12.81 -2.56 -22.34
N PRO A 173 -12.59 -3.33 -23.43
CA PRO A 173 -11.34 -3.27 -24.18
C PRO A 173 -11.10 -1.86 -24.70
N ILE A 174 -9.83 -1.44 -24.69
CA ILE A 174 -9.43 -0.17 -25.31
C ILE A 174 -9.38 -0.41 -26.82
N PRO A 175 -10.20 0.30 -27.63
CA PRO A 175 -10.17 0.15 -29.09
C PRO A 175 -8.84 0.64 -29.68
N HIS A 176 -8.56 0.31 -30.93
CA HIS A 176 -7.40 0.85 -31.65
C HIS A 176 -7.42 2.38 -31.69
N GLU A 177 -6.24 3.00 -31.69
CA GLU A 177 -6.07 4.46 -31.58
C GLU A 177 -6.77 5.21 -32.73
N ASP A 178 -6.81 4.61 -33.92
CA ASP A 178 -7.48 5.16 -35.11
C ASP A 178 -9.00 5.33 -34.94
N TYR A 179 -9.62 4.57 -34.02
CA TYR A 179 -11.06 4.64 -33.76
C TYR A 179 -11.40 5.57 -32.59
N TRP A 180 -10.40 6.19 -31.97
CA TRP A 180 -10.65 7.05 -30.82
C TRP A 180 -11.36 8.33 -31.28
N PRO A 181 -12.43 8.77 -30.58
CA PRO A 181 -13.06 10.03 -30.91
C PRO A 181 -12.06 11.17 -30.70
N ASN A 182 -12.11 12.17 -31.58
CA ASN A 182 -11.35 13.40 -31.41
C ASN A 182 -11.56 13.94 -30.00
N ALA A 183 -10.45 14.17 -29.30
CA ALA A 183 -10.50 14.55 -27.90
C ALA A 183 -11.25 15.89 -27.77
N ARG A 184 -12.43 15.89 -27.14
CA ARG A 184 -13.18 17.10 -26.78
C ARG A 184 -12.50 17.77 -25.57
N VAL A 185 -11.23 18.13 -25.71
CA VAL A 185 -10.53 18.94 -24.72
C VAL A 185 -10.58 20.37 -25.23
N PRO A 186 -11.29 21.29 -24.55
CA PRO A 186 -11.41 22.68 -25.02
C PRO A 186 -10.08 23.44 -25.01
N HIS A 187 -9.01 22.85 -24.46
CA HIS A 187 -7.71 23.48 -24.28
C HIS A 187 -6.57 22.54 -24.68
N THR A 188 -5.58 23.10 -25.37
CA THR A 188 -4.29 22.44 -25.61
C THR A 188 -3.59 22.21 -24.28
N LEU A 189 -3.26 20.95 -23.95
CA LEU A 189 -2.46 20.61 -22.78
C LEU A 189 -1.00 21.05 -23.03
N LEU A 190 -0.63 22.22 -22.54
CA LEU A 190 0.75 22.72 -22.60
C LEU A 190 1.52 22.30 -21.34
N PRO A 191 2.71 21.69 -21.48
CA PRO A 191 3.57 21.42 -20.32
C PRO A 191 4.06 22.75 -19.74
N ASP A 192 3.99 22.88 -18.41
CA ASP A 192 4.51 24.04 -17.67
C ASP A 192 6.03 24.20 -17.90
N PRO A 193 6.47 25.29 -18.58
CA PRO A 193 7.89 25.51 -18.89
C PRO A 193 8.76 25.62 -17.64
N SER A 194 8.21 26.12 -16.52
CA SER A 194 8.95 26.29 -15.26
C SER A 194 9.31 24.94 -14.61
N ARG A 195 8.57 23.88 -14.95
CA ARG A 195 8.79 22.51 -14.46
C ARG A 195 9.69 21.69 -15.38
N LYS A 196 10.20 22.29 -16.46
CA LYS A 196 11.15 21.63 -17.36
C LYS A 196 12.44 21.32 -16.62
N ARG A 197 12.75 20.03 -16.50
CA ARG A 197 13.95 19.58 -15.79
C ARG A 197 15.21 20.02 -16.55
N VAL A 198 15.95 20.95 -15.96
CA VAL A 198 17.17 21.53 -16.56
C VAL A 198 18.37 20.56 -16.50
N LYS A 199 18.37 19.63 -15.53
CA LYS A 199 19.47 18.66 -15.35
C LYS A 199 19.42 17.54 -16.40
N ARG A 200 20.53 17.36 -17.13
CA ARG A 200 20.74 16.27 -18.09
C ARG A 200 20.86 14.92 -17.34
N GLY A 201 20.15 13.89 -17.80
CA GLY A 201 20.24 12.52 -17.27
C GLY A 201 18.97 11.96 -16.63
N ARG A 202 18.93 10.63 -16.45
CA ARG A 202 17.75 9.89 -15.96
C ARG A 202 17.30 10.41 -14.59
N PRO A 203 15.98 10.60 -14.37
CA PRO A 203 15.44 10.86 -13.04
C PRO A 203 15.95 9.86 -12.00
N GLN A 204 16.32 10.36 -10.83
CA GLN A 204 16.71 9.48 -9.73
C GLN A 204 15.50 8.62 -9.35
N THR A 205 15.63 7.30 -9.55
CA THR A 205 14.57 6.31 -9.25
C THR A 205 14.46 6.00 -7.77
N ARG A 206 15.60 6.05 -7.07
CA ARG A 206 15.69 5.71 -5.66
C ARG A 206 15.22 6.91 -4.85
N ARG A 207 14.15 6.69 -4.06
CA ARG A 207 13.71 7.59 -3.00
C ARG A 207 14.92 8.03 -2.16
N LEU A 208 15.01 9.33 -1.86
CA LEU A 208 15.98 9.86 -0.92
C LEU A 208 15.73 9.20 0.45
N ARG A 209 16.77 8.58 1.01
CA ARG A 209 16.68 7.95 2.32
C ARG A 209 16.48 9.04 3.37
N THR A 210 15.52 8.85 4.26
CA THR A 210 15.22 9.77 5.36
C THR A 210 15.68 9.15 6.69
N GLU A 211 15.72 9.91 7.78
CA GLU A 211 16.06 9.47 9.15
C GLU A 211 15.38 8.14 9.57
N MET A 212 14.14 7.91 9.13
CA MET A 212 13.38 6.67 9.39
C MET A 212 13.97 5.42 8.70
N ASP A 213 14.72 5.58 7.61
CA ASP A 213 15.34 4.48 6.85
C ASP A 213 16.69 4.02 7.45
N TRP A 214 17.26 4.81 8.38
CA TRP A 214 18.54 4.50 9.04
C TRP A 214 18.43 3.41 10.12
N ARG A 215 17.32 3.34 10.84
CA ARG A 215 17.14 2.37 11.95
C ARG A 215 17.02 0.92 11.50
N GLY A 216 16.74 0.66 10.23
CA GLY A 216 16.53 -0.69 9.70
C GLY A 216 17.79 -1.41 9.19
N ASN A 217 18.96 -0.75 9.15
CA ASN A 217 20.09 -1.24 8.36
C ASN A 217 21.43 -1.34 9.12
N GLN A 218 21.40 -1.70 10.42
CA GLN A 218 22.62 -1.93 11.23
C GLN A 218 23.44 -3.19 10.83
N LYS A 219 23.09 -3.90 9.76
CA LYS A 219 23.82 -5.08 9.27
C LYS A 219 24.58 -4.82 7.96
N GLN A 220 25.37 -3.75 7.86
CA GLN A 220 26.36 -3.63 6.79
C GLN A 220 27.74 -3.22 7.32
N PRO A 221 28.83 -3.83 6.82
CA PRO A 221 30.18 -3.63 7.34
C PRO A 221 30.72 -2.22 7.10
N ARG A 222 31.59 -1.81 8.03
CA ARG A 222 32.08 -0.45 8.29
C ARG A 222 32.94 0.19 7.17
N HIS A 223 33.20 -0.50 6.07
CA HIS A 223 34.10 -0.02 5.00
C HIS A 223 33.45 0.97 4.01
N MET A 224 32.13 1.17 4.05
CA MET A 224 31.41 2.04 3.08
C MET A 224 30.97 3.39 3.68
N GLN A 225 31.56 3.80 4.80
CA GLN A 225 31.18 5.02 5.54
C GLN A 225 31.95 6.28 5.10
N GLN A 226 33.15 6.15 4.53
CA GLN A 226 33.99 7.32 4.20
C GLN A 226 33.62 8.04 2.88
N GLU A 227 32.76 7.48 2.04
CA GLU A 227 32.44 8.08 0.73
C GLU A 227 31.23 9.05 0.73
N LYS A 228 30.59 9.27 1.88
CA LYS A 228 29.26 9.93 1.95
C LYS A 228 29.25 11.39 2.37
N GLU A 229 30.39 12.00 2.66
CA GLU A 229 30.44 13.33 3.26
C GLU A 229 30.48 14.52 2.27
N TRP A 230 30.47 14.29 0.94
CA TRP A 230 30.83 15.35 -0.03
C TRP A 230 29.83 15.69 -1.17
N ARG A 231 28.51 15.54 -1.03
CA ARG A 231 27.58 16.00 -2.10
C ARG A 231 26.38 16.81 -1.64
N GLU A 232 26.63 17.85 -0.85
CA GLU A 232 25.68 18.95 -0.68
C GLU A 232 26.26 20.23 -1.28
N ASN A 233 26.18 20.35 -2.61
CA ASN A 233 26.06 21.63 -3.30
C ASN A 233 25.67 21.39 -4.76
N PRO A 234 24.71 22.15 -5.33
CA PRO A 234 24.39 22.07 -6.75
C PRO A 234 25.54 22.73 -7.53
N THR A 235 26.58 21.96 -7.84
CA THR A 235 27.69 22.46 -8.65
C THR A 235 27.18 22.80 -10.05
N THR A 236 27.13 24.11 -10.34
CA THR A 236 27.23 24.62 -11.69
C THR A 236 28.41 23.91 -12.36
N LEU A 237 28.23 23.43 -13.60
CA LEU A 237 29.32 22.77 -14.33
C LEU A 237 30.44 23.80 -14.53
N ARG A 238 31.52 23.69 -13.73
CA ARG A 238 32.71 24.54 -13.85
C ARG A 238 33.69 23.89 -14.80
N CYS A 239 34.06 24.59 -15.86
CA CYS A 239 34.98 24.10 -16.87
C CYS A 239 36.39 23.94 -16.26
N SER A 240 36.98 22.75 -16.34
CA SER A 240 38.33 22.51 -15.79
C SER A 240 39.45 23.25 -16.52
N LYS A 241 39.22 23.70 -17.78
CA LYS A 241 40.21 24.46 -18.57
C LYS A 241 40.16 25.97 -18.30
N CYS A 242 38.98 26.59 -18.34
CA CYS A 242 38.83 28.04 -18.16
C CYS A 242 38.30 28.46 -16.78
N LYS A 243 37.97 27.50 -15.91
CA LYS A 243 37.43 27.68 -14.55
C LYS A 243 36.16 28.54 -14.48
N GLN A 244 35.40 28.67 -15.57
CA GLN A 244 34.10 29.35 -15.60
C GLN A 244 32.94 28.36 -15.53
N ASP A 245 31.85 28.82 -14.93
CA ASP A 245 30.61 28.04 -14.74
C ASP A 245 29.72 28.02 -15.99
N GLY A 246 28.88 26.98 -16.11
CA GLY A 246 27.88 26.85 -17.17
C GLY A 246 28.25 25.91 -18.33
N HIS A 247 29.50 25.43 -18.40
CA HIS A 247 29.96 24.50 -19.44
C HIS A 247 31.11 23.61 -18.96
N ASN A 248 31.41 22.51 -19.67
CA ASN A 248 32.53 21.62 -19.33
C ASN A 248 33.71 21.80 -20.30
N MET A 249 34.85 21.17 -19.99
CA MET A 249 36.07 21.25 -20.82
C MET A 249 35.87 20.83 -22.27
N ARG A 250 34.95 19.89 -22.53
CA ARG A 250 34.72 19.35 -23.88
C ARG A 250 34.01 20.35 -24.78
N THR A 251 33.19 21.22 -24.21
CA THR A 251 32.42 22.26 -24.92
C THR A 251 32.99 23.67 -24.69
N CYS A 252 34.24 23.78 -24.22
CA CYS A 252 34.89 25.05 -23.93
C CYS A 252 35.40 25.70 -25.20
N SER A 253 34.94 26.92 -25.51
CA SER A 253 35.33 27.68 -26.71
C SER A 253 36.83 27.95 -26.79
N ARG A 254 37.52 28.07 -25.64
CA ARG A 254 39.00 28.22 -25.56
C ARG A 254 39.78 26.93 -25.90
N ARG A 255 39.09 25.83 -26.22
CA ARG A 255 39.73 24.61 -26.72
C ARG A 255 39.95 24.64 -28.23
N GLN A 256 39.21 25.46 -28.96
CA GLN A 256 39.25 25.51 -30.42
C GLN A 256 40.27 26.52 -30.99
N GLN A 257 40.93 27.31 -30.15
CA GLN A 257 41.85 28.39 -30.57
C GLN A 257 43.35 28.01 -30.51
N GLU A 258 43.71 26.76 -30.20
CA GLU A 258 45.10 26.30 -30.06
C GLU A 258 45.53 25.28 -31.13
N GLN A 259 44.93 25.31 -32.32
CA GLN A 259 45.53 24.62 -33.48
C GLN A 259 46.54 25.58 -34.14
N PRO A 260 47.84 25.26 -34.17
CA PRO A 260 48.80 26.09 -34.89
C PRO A 260 48.50 26.06 -36.40
N PRO A 261 48.80 27.13 -37.15
CA PRO A 261 48.60 27.12 -38.60
C PRO A 261 49.55 26.10 -39.22
N ASN A 262 49.01 25.23 -40.08
CA ASN A 262 49.82 24.32 -40.88
C ASN A 262 50.76 25.15 -41.77
N GLY A 263 52.06 25.02 -41.51
CA GLY A 263 53.13 25.57 -42.36
C GLY A 263 53.30 24.77 -43.66
N PRO A 264 54.02 25.35 -44.64
CA PRO A 264 53.87 25.13 -46.08
C PRO A 264 54.17 23.72 -46.58
#